data_AF-A0ABD4X429-F1
#
_entry.id   AF-A0ABD4X429-F1
#
_cell.length_a   1.000
_cell.length_b   1.000
_cell.length_c   1.000
_cell.angle_alpha   90.00
_cell.angle_beta   90.00
_cell.angle_gamma   90.00
#
_symmetry.space_group_name_H-M   'P 1'
#
loop_
_entity.id
_entity.type
_entity.pdbx_description
1 polymer ?
#
loop_
_entity_poly.entity_id
_entity_poly.type
_entity_poly.pdbx_seq_one_letter_code
_entity_poly.pdbx_strand_id
1 'polypeptide(L)'
;MKKGIISYGEAFIDYIAKNEFNTSFDPFLGGTTVNVAVGVQKLGAKAYYICKLGSDETSDFVRKNLLIEGVNQSGCVISETKKVCEVYVHKSKEGDRYFHSYIDSTPHEQVYKHELQEALFEQAAIFYFGSGTLFHPTSQETTKEAVRLAKKHRMLVAFDPNIRMKRWESEAACRNIVTPFLSETDILKISQDELLFLMNSADLTESLEKLRAYHIPYVWVTQGENGAAAVTANQTLHVSAKEVQAIDTTGAGDAFMAGILWCVHEKGLPESEESQKQYTTFANALGGAVSARYGGIISLKAKDVSSIKAGS
;
A
#
# COMPACT_ATOMS: atom_id res chain seq x y z
N MET A 1 -21.80 -5.75 12.93
CA MET A 1 -20.33 -5.88 12.81
C MET A 1 -19.81 -4.69 12.02
N LYS A 2 -18.67 -4.09 12.39
CA LYS A 2 -18.04 -3.05 11.57
C LYS A 2 -17.68 -3.64 10.20
N LYS A 3 -17.96 -2.91 9.12
CA LYS A 3 -17.52 -3.27 7.75
C LYS A 3 -15.99 -3.33 7.71
N GLY A 4 -15.38 -4.12 6.82
CA GLY A 4 -13.93 -4.25 6.72
C GLY A 4 -13.26 -3.24 5.78
N ILE A 5 -12.01 -3.50 5.42
CA ILE A 5 -11.21 -2.76 4.45
C ILE A 5 -10.79 -3.74 3.35
N ILE A 6 -11.05 -3.39 2.09
CA ILE A 6 -10.54 -4.14 0.94
C ILE A 6 -9.20 -3.55 0.54
N SER A 7 -8.18 -4.41 0.39
CA SER A 7 -6.93 -4.07 -0.29
C SER A 7 -6.85 -4.89 -1.58
N TYR A 8 -6.67 -4.21 -2.71
CA TYR A 8 -6.57 -4.83 -4.03
C TYR A 8 -5.19 -4.61 -4.63
N GLY A 9 -4.55 -5.72 -5.04
CA GLY A 9 -3.34 -5.66 -5.83
C GLY A 9 -2.69 -7.02 -6.03
N GLU A 10 -1.36 -7.01 -6.05
CA GLU A 10 -0.56 -8.20 -6.26
C GLU A 10 0.08 -8.65 -4.96
N ALA A 11 0.14 -9.96 -4.75
CA ALA A 11 1.00 -10.55 -3.74
C ALA A 11 2.28 -11.04 -4.41
N PHE A 12 3.40 -10.89 -3.73
CA PHE A 12 4.71 -11.34 -4.18
C PHE A 12 5.31 -12.34 -3.19
N ILE A 13 6.33 -13.05 -3.66
CA ILE A 13 7.31 -13.67 -2.77
C ILE A 13 8.59 -12.85 -2.86
N ASP A 14 8.94 -12.17 -1.78
CA ASP A 14 10.22 -11.50 -1.66
C ASP A 14 11.26 -12.53 -1.20
N TYR A 15 12.13 -12.95 -2.12
CA TYR A 15 13.31 -13.75 -1.83
C TYR A 15 14.43 -12.82 -1.37
N ILE A 16 14.61 -12.73 -0.06
CA ILE A 16 15.61 -11.83 0.55
C ILE A 16 16.92 -12.58 0.78
N ALA A 17 18.01 -12.04 0.25
CA ALA A 17 19.33 -12.65 0.36
C ALA A 17 19.78 -12.78 1.82
N LYS A 18 20.30 -13.95 2.18
CA LYS A 18 20.84 -14.21 3.52
C LYS A 18 22.13 -13.45 3.77
N ASN A 19 22.95 -13.28 2.72
CA ASN A 19 24.27 -12.63 2.75
C ASN A 19 24.53 -11.86 1.45
N GLU A 20 25.62 -11.10 1.43
CA GLU A 20 26.11 -10.29 0.31
C GLU A 20 26.58 -11.09 -0.91
N PHE A 21 26.76 -12.42 -0.78
CA PHE A 21 27.05 -13.29 -1.91
C PHE A 21 25.82 -13.58 -2.75
N ASN A 22 24.61 -13.34 -2.22
CA ASN A 22 23.33 -13.50 -2.93
C ASN A 22 23.13 -14.91 -3.54
N THR A 23 23.64 -15.95 -2.86
CA THR A 23 23.52 -17.36 -3.30
C THR A 23 22.43 -18.14 -2.57
N SER A 24 21.83 -17.57 -1.53
CA SER A 24 20.75 -18.19 -0.76
C SER A 24 19.78 -17.13 -0.25
N PHE A 25 18.49 -17.49 -0.26
CA PHE A 25 17.39 -16.57 -0.01
C PHE A 25 16.40 -17.18 0.97
N ASP A 26 15.78 -16.32 1.80
CA ASP A 26 14.59 -16.68 2.56
C ASP A 26 13.36 -16.09 1.87
N PRO A 27 12.28 -16.87 1.68
CA PRO A 27 11.04 -16.38 1.11
C PRO A 27 10.21 -15.63 2.16
N PHE A 28 9.72 -14.45 1.80
CA PHE A 28 8.79 -13.67 2.60
C PHE A 28 7.56 -13.32 1.78
N LEU A 29 6.41 -13.25 2.44
CA LEU A 29 5.21 -12.68 1.84
C LEU A 29 5.47 -11.18 1.58
N GLY A 30 5.32 -10.76 0.32
CA GLY A 30 5.63 -9.41 -0.13
C GLY A 30 4.48 -8.74 -0.89
N GLY A 31 4.70 -7.47 -1.21
CA GLY A 31 3.77 -6.62 -1.96
C GLY A 31 3.16 -5.50 -1.12
N THR A 32 3.17 -4.28 -1.67
CA THR A 32 2.63 -3.08 -1.00
C THR A 32 1.20 -3.29 -0.51
N THR A 33 0.32 -3.83 -1.36
CA THR A 33 -1.08 -4.04 -1.02
C THR A 33 -1.27 -5.15 0.00
N VAL A 34 -0.38 -6.15 0.02
CA VAL A 34 -0.34 -7.17 1.08
C VAL A 34 0.09 -6.54 2.41
N ASN A 35 1.15 -5.74 2.41
CA ASN A 35 1.64 -5.05 3.61
C ASN A 35 0.53 -4.20 4.24
N VAL A 36 -0.21 -3.43 3.44
CA VAL A 36 -1.34 -2.64 3.95
C VAL A 36 -2.44 -3.54 4.53
N ALA A 37 -2.81 -4.62 3.85
CA ALA A 37 -3.84 -5.56 4.32
C ALA A 37 -3.44 -6.22 5.66
N VAL A 38 -2.20 -6.70 5.76
CA VAL A 38 -1.65 -7.27 6.99
C VAL A 38 -1.57 -6.22 8.09
N GLY A 39 -1.17 -4.99 7.75
CA GLY A 39 -1.09 -3.88 8.69
C GLY A 39 -2.43 -3.56 9.35
N VAL A 40 -3.47 -3.35 8.54
CA VAL A 40 -4.82 -3.06 9.08
C VAL A 40 -5.36 -4.26 9.89
N GLN A 41 -5.05 -5.49 9.48
CA GLN A 41 -5.42 -6.72 10.20
C GLN A 41 -4.73 -6.81 11.56
N LYS A 42 -3.42 -6.55 11.65
CA LYS A 42 -2.66 -6.50 12.92
C LYS A 42 -3.16 -5.38 13.83
N LEU A 43 -3.64 -4.27 13.27
CA LEU A 43 -4.29 -3.20 14.01
C LEU A 43 -5.73 -3.55 14.45
N GLY A 44 -6.28 -4.69 14.03
CA GLY A 44 -7.57 -5.21 14.49
C GLY A 44 -8.77 -4.80 13.64
N ALA A 45 -8.56 -4.14 12.49
CA ALA A 45 -9.61 -3.96 11.49
C ALA A 45 -9.68 -5.20 10.58
N LYS A 46 -10.87 -5.58 10.12
CA LYS A 46 -11.04 -6.74 9.23
C LYS A 46 -10.51 -6.41 7.84
N ALA A 47 -9.44 -7.09 7.41
CA ALA A 47 -8.89 -6.95 6.06
C ALA A 47 -9.44 -8.01 5.10
N TYR A 48 -9.86 -7.58 3.91
CA TYR A 48 -10.12 -8.45 2.77
C TYR A 48 -9.10 -8.18 1.68
N TYR A 49 -8.60 -9.23 1.04
CA TYR A 49 -7.63 -9.12 -0.04
C TYR A 49 -8.23 -9.58 -1.37
N ILE A 50 -7.99 -8.78 -2.41
CA ILE A 50 -8.31 -9.14 -3.80
C ILE A 50 -6.97 -9.25 -4.52
N CYS A 51 -6.69 -10.43 -5.07
CA CYS A 51 -5.56 -10.68 -5.95
C CYS A 51 -5.84 -11.92 -6.82
N LYS A 52 -4.97 -12.18 -7.81
CA LYS A 52 -4.98 -13.40 -8.62
C LYS A 52 -3.87 -14.32 -8.14
N LEU A 53 -4.19 -15.57 -7.84
CA LEU A 53 -3.24 -16.59 -7.39
C LEU A 53 -3.34 -17.85 -8.25
N GLY A 54 -2.23 -18.58 -8.33
CA GLY A 54 -2.09 -19.87 -8.98
C GLY A 54 -2.59 -21.06 -8.16
N SER A 55 -2.44 -22.26 -8.70
CA SER A 55 -2.55 -23.53 -7.96
C SER A 55 -1.19 -24.13 -7.60
N ASP A 56 -0.09 -23.42 -7.84
CA ASP A 56 1.28 -23.87 -7.60
C ASP A 56 1.80 -23.58 -6.18
N GLU A 57 3.01 -24.06 -5.89
CA GLU A 57 3.63 -23.96 -4.56
C GLU A 57 3.90 -22.51 -4.14
N THR A 58 4.21 -21.61 -5.09
CA THR A 58 4.42 -20.19 -4.80
C THR A 58 3.10 -19.52 -4.39
N SER A 59 2.01 -19.87 -5.06
CA SER A 59 0.67 -19.40 -4.70
C SER A 59 0.18 -20.00 -3.38
N ASP A 60 0.49 -21.26 -3.10
CA ASP A 60 0.25 -21.91 -1.82
C ASP A 60 1.00 -21.22 -0.68
N PHE A 61 2.26 -20.84 -0.90
CA PHE A 61 3.03 -20.07 0.07
C PHE A 61 2.33 -18.75 0.40
N VAL A 62 1.90 -17.99 -0.61
CA VAL A 62 1.17 -16.73 -0.40
C VAL A 62 -0.13 -16.95 0.37
N ARG A 63 -0.97 -17.92 -0.05
CA ARG A 63 -2.24 -18.23 0.63
C ARG A 63 -2.04 -18.58 2.10
N LYS A 64 -1.07 -19.44 2.40
CA LYS A 64 -0.77 -19.87 3.77
C LYS A 64 -0.30 -18.69 4.62
N ASN A 65 0.57 -17.84 4.10
CA ASN A 65 1.06 -16.68 4.85
C ASN A 65 -0.04 -15.62 5.06
N LEU A 66 -0.88 -15.34 4.06
CA LEU A 66 -2.04 -14.47 4.25
C LEU A 66 -3.00 -15.00 5.33
N LEU A 67 -3.20 -16.32 5.38
CA LEU A 67 -4.02 -16.97 6.42
C LEU A 67 -3.39 -16.86 7.81
N ILE A 68 -2.07 -17.05 7.93
CA ILE A 68 -1.32 -16.89 9.18
C ILE A 68 -1.45 -15.45 9.70
N GLU A 69 -1.37 -14.47 8.81
CA GLU A 69 -1.58 -13.05 9.15
C GLU A 69 -3.05 -12.69 9.40
N GLY A 70 -3.99 -13.62 9.20
CA GLY A 70 -5.41 -13.44 9.45
C GLY A 70 -6.15 -12.61 8.39
N VAL A 71 -5.53 -12.35 7.24
CA VAL A 71 -6.13 -11.60 6.14
C VAL A 71 -7.19 -12.47 5.44
N ASN A 72 -8.39 -11.91 5.23
CA ASN A 72 -9.47 -12.64 4.59
C ASN A 72 -9.24 -12.72 3.07
N GLN A 73 -9.21 -13.95 2.54
CA GLN A 73 -8.89 -14.25 1.14
C GLN A 73 -10.13 -14.53 0.28
N SER A 74 -11.34 -14.21 0.74
CA SER A 74 -12.57 -14.49 -0.02
C SER A 74 -12.63 -13.76 -1.36
N GLY A 75 -11.93 -12.63 -1.50
CA GLY A 75 -11.78 -11.89 -2.74
C GLY A 75 -10.65 -12.36 -3.65
N CYS A 76 -9.82 -13.33 -3.20
CA CYS A 76 -8.76 -13.89 -4.04
C CYS A 76 -9.36 -14.78 -5.12
N VAL A 77 -8.85 -14.64 -6.34
CA VAL A 77 -9.25 -15.42 -7.50
C VAL A 77 -8.16 -16.45 -7.80
N ILE A 78 -8.56 -17.71 -7.99
CA ILE A 78 -7.64 -18.79 -8.33
C ILE A 78 -7.70 -19.06 -9.83
N SER A 79 -6.54 -19.14 -10.48
CA SER A 79 -6.39 -19.57 -11.88
C SER A 79 -5.26 -20.59 -11.98
N GLU A 80 -5.45 -21.67 -12.73
CA GLU A 80 -4.42 -22.70 -12.93
C GLU A 80 -3.20 -22.17 -13.70
N THR A 81 -3.38 -21.11 -14.49
CA THR A 81 -2.29 -20.52 -15.28
C THR A 81 -1.50 -19.48 -14.50
N LYS A 82 -2.03 -18.86 -13.45
CA LYS A 82 -1.32 -17.81 -12.71
C LYS A 82 -0.13 -18.39 -11.95
N LYS A 83 0.99 -17.66 -11.99
CA LYS A 83 2.13 -17.81 -11.07
C LYS A 83 2.36 -16.50 -10.33
N VAL A 84 2.66 -16.58 -9.03
CA VAL A 84 2.97 -15.40 -8.22
C VAL A 84 4.29 -14.79 -8.69
N CYS A 85 4.37 -13.45 -8.70
CA CYS A 85 5.61 -12.76 -9.03
C CYS A 85 6.64 -12.93 -7.90
N GLU A 86 7.85 -13.31 -8.29
CA GLU A 86 8.98 -13.50 -7.39
C GLU A 86 9.89 -12.28 -7.46
N VAL A 87 10.29 -11.75 -6.29
CA VAL A 87 11.13 -10.56 -6.20
C VAL A 87 12.41 -10.92 -5.48
N TYR A 88 13.55 -10.80 -6.17
CA TYR A 88 14.85 -11.08 -5.58
C TYR A 88 15.42 -9.79 -5.00
N VAL A 89 15.63 -9.79 -3.68
CA VAL A 89 16.19 -8.67 -2.93
C VAL A 89 17.61 -9.04 -2.53
N HIS A 90 18.57 -8.38 -3.19
CA HIS A 90 20.00 -8.62 -2.96
C HIS A 90 20.52 -7.72 -1.86
N LYS A 91 21.65 -8.13 -1.26
CA LYS A 91 22.45 -7.32 -0.34
C LYS A 91 23.73 -6.84 -1.04
N SER A 92 24.06 -5.56 -0.87
CA SER A 92 25.36 -5.00 -1.24
C SER A 92 26.46 -5.51 -0.29
N LYS A 93 27.73 -5.15 -0.56
CA LYS A 93 28.85 -5.49 0.33
C LYS A 93 28.74 -4.76 1.67
N GLU A 94 28.09 -3.62 1.67
CA GLU A 94 27.80 -2.78 2.83
C GLU A 94 26.60 -3.31 3.63
N GLY A 95 25.89 -4.32 3.10
CA GLY A 95 24.74 -4.96 3.73
C GLY A 95 23.38 -4.36 3.32
N ASP A 96 23.39 -3.31 2.50
CA ASP A 96 22.19 -2.60 2.05
C ASP A 96 21.37 -3.47 1.10
N ARG A 97 20.04 -3.48 1.31
CA ARG A 97 19.12 -4.22 0.46
C ARG A 97 18.73 -3.40 -0.76
N TYR A 98 18.63 -4.07 -1.91
CA TYR A 98 18.04 -3.48 -3.10
C TYR A 98 17.25 -4.50 -3.92
N PHE A 99 16.18 -4.03 -4.55
CA PHE A 99 15.35 -4.82 -5.45
C PHE A 99 16.13 -5.11 -6.74
N HIS A 100 16.64 -6.33 -6.86
CA HIS A 100 17.48 -6.75 -7.98
C HIS A 100 16.62 -7.08 -9.21
N SER A 101 15.67 -8.00 -9.07
CA SER A 101 14.82 -8.45 -10.18
C SER A 101 13.39 -8.77 -9.74
N TYR A 102 12.48 -8.64 -10.70
CA TYR A 102 11.08 -9.08 -10.61
C TYR A 102 10.90 -10.15 -11.68
N ILE A 103 10.49 -11.34 -11.28
CA ILE A 103 10.22 -12.45 -12.18
C ILE A 103 8.72 -12.71 -12.14
N ASP A 104 8.03 -12.25 -13.18
CA ASP A 104 6.62 -12.59 -13.42
C ASP A 104 6.53 -13.38 -14.71
N SER A 105 6.26 -14.68 -14.58
CA SER A 105 6.12 -15.59 -15.72
C SER A 105 4.72 -15.55 -16.34
N THR A 106 3.76 -14.92 -15.68
CA THR A 106 2.36 -14.81 -16.13
C THR A 106 1.79 -13.41 -15.92
N PRO A 107 2.43 -12.38 -16.51
CA PRO A 107 2.03 -10.98 -16.30
C PRO A 107 0.65 -10.65 -16.86
N HIS A 108 0.15 -11.45 -17.81
CA HIS A 108 -1.19 -11.30 -18.39
C HIS A 108 -2.32 -11.85 -17.52
N GLU A 109 -1.98 -12.75 -16.58
CA GLU A 109 -2.93 -13.31 -15.61
C GLU A 109 -3.14 -12.29 -14.50
N GLN A 110 -4.08 -11.39 -14.75
CA GLN A 110 -4.53 -10.36 -13.82
C GLN A 110 -5.91 -10.74 -13.28
N VAL A 111 -6.36 -10.09 -12.20
CA VAL A 111 -7.78 -10.16 -11.83
C VAL A 111 -8.58 -9.50 -12.94
N TYR A 112 -9.59 -10.18 -13.47
CA TYR A 112 -10.50 -9.62 -14.47
C TYR A 112 -11.70 -8.97 -13.80
N LYS A 113 -12.24 -7.91 -14.42
CA LYS A 113 -13.38 -7.14 -13.88
C LYS A 113 -14.59 -8.00 -13.49
N HIS A 114 -14.88 -9.07 -14.24
CA HIS A 114 -16.01 -9.95 -13.99
C HIS A 114 -15.78 -10.93 -12.81
N GLU A 115 -14.54 -11.03 -12.33
CA GLU A 115 -14.17 -11.85 -11.17
C GLU A 115 -14.27 -11.07 -9.86
N LEU A 116 -14.51 -9.75 -9.92
CA LEU A 116 -14.78 -8.93 -8.74
C LEU A 116 -16.12 -9.36 -8.12
N GLN A 117 -16.06 -9.83 -6.88
CA GLN A 117 -17.23 -10.25 -6.13
C GLN A 117 -17.91 -9.03 -5.49
N GLU A 118 -19.01 -8.57 -6.06
CA GLU A 118 -19.72 -7.39 -5.56
C GLU A 118 -20.13 -7.50 -4.07
N ALA A 119 -20.47 -8.70 -3.60
CA ALA A 119 -20.81 -8.97 -2.20
C ALA A 119 -19.68 -8.61 -1.20
N LEU A 120 -18.42 -8.53 -1.66
CA LEU A 120 -17.31 -8.10 -0.83
C LEU A 120 -17.35 -6.58 -0.56
N PHE A 121 -17.76 -5.80 -1.56
CA PHE A 121 -17.90 -4.34 -1.47
C PHE A 121 -19.06 -3.93 -0.54
N GLU A 122 -20.10 -4.76 -0.43
CA GLU A 122 -21.17 -4.57 0.56
C GLU A 122 -20.67 -4.68 2.01
N GLN A 123 -19.64 -5.51 2.24
CA GLN A 123 -19.07 -5.83 3.55
C GLN A 123 -17.90 -4.93 3.97
N ALA A 124 -17.49 -3.98 3.13
CA ALA A 124 -16.35 -3.11 3.37
C ALA A 124 -16.73 -1.63 3.39
N ALA A 125 -15.94 -0.82 4.09
CA ALA A 125 -16.10 0.62 4.21
C ALA A 125 -15.06 1.40 3.39
N ILE A 126 -13.91 0.78 3.13
CA ILE A 126 -12.78 1.39 2.42
C ILE A 126 -12.25 0.42 1.38
N PHE A 127 -12.00 0.91 0.17
CA PHE A 127 -11.32 0.21 -0.91
C PHE A 127 -9.95 0.86 -1.14
N TYR A 128 -8.89 0.09 -0.96
CA TYR A 128 -7.50 0.54 -1.13
C TYR A 128 -6.84 -0.16 -2.32
N PHE A 129 -6.08 0.61 -3.10
CA PHE A 129 -5.24 0.11 -4.19
C PHE A 129 -3.99 0.97 -4.35
N GLY A 130 -3.04 0.50 -5.17
CA GLY A 130 -1.87 1.28 -5.58
C GLY A 130 -1.59 1.19 -7.08
N SER A 131 -0.57 1.91 -7.56
CA SER A 131 -0.26 1.97 -9.01
C SER A 131 0.20 0.62 -9.57
N GLY A 132 0.57 -0.33 -8.71
CA GLY A 132 0.77 -1.73 -9.08
C GLY A 132 -0.47 -2.39 -9.68
N THR A 133 -1.66 -1.81 -9.59
CA THR A 133 -2.85 -2.32 -10.31
C THR A 133 -3.06 -1.64 -11.66
N LEU A 134 -2.16 -0.73 -12.05
CA LEU A 134 -2.35 0.18 -13.18
C LEU A 134 -1.35 -0.03 -14.31
N PHE A 135 -0.34 -0.89 -14.18
CA PHE A 135 0.65 -1.05 -15.26
C PHE A 135 0.16 -1.96 -16.41
N HIS A 136 -0.78 -2.87 -16.17
CA HIS A 136 -1.31 -3.78 -17.20
C HIS A 136 -2.74 -3.39 -17.61
N PRO A 137 -3.11 -3.34 -18.91
CA PRO A 137 -4.44 -2.92 -19.37
C PRO A 137 -5.60 -3.66 -18.68
N THR A 138 -5.50 -4.99 -18.54
CA THR A 138 -6.51 -5.80 -17.83
C THR A 138 -6.68 -5.36 -16.37
N SER A 139 -5.58 -5.15 -15.65
CA SER A 139 -5.60 -4.74 -14.25
C SER A 139 -6.14 -3.31 -14.12
N GLN A 140 -5.79 -2.41 -15.05
CA GLN A 140 -6.37 -1.06 -15.12
C GLN A 140 -7.89 -1.08 -15.29
N GLU A 141 -8.44 -1.92 -16.17
CA GLU A 141 -9.88 -2.08 -16.32
C GLU A 141 -10.55 -2.59 -15.03
N THR A 142 -9.93 -3.57 -14.38
CA THR A 142 -10.40 -4.10 -13.10
C THR A 142 -10.34 -3.07 -11.99
N THR A 143 -9.28 -2.25 -11.90
CA THR A 143 -9.19 -1.15 -10.93
C THR A 143 -10.29 -0.13 -11.15
N LYS A 144 -10.57 0.26 -12.41
CA LYS A 144 -11.68 1.16 -12.73
C LYS A 144 -13.02 0.59 -12.28
N GLU A 145 -13.24 -0.70 -12.51
CA GLU A 145 -14.47 -1.36 -12.06
C GLU A 145 -14.57 -1.46 -10.53
N ALA A 146 -13.47 -1.78 -9.85
CA ALA A 146 -13.42 -1.84 -8.39
C ALA A 146 -13.67 -0.47 -7.74
N VAL A 147 -13.11 0.61 -8.30
CA VAL A 147 -13.42 1.99 -7.89
C VAL A 147 -14.90 2.31 -8.12
N ARG A 148 -15.47 1.93 -9.26
CA ARG A 148 -16.90 2.11 -9.56
C ARG A 148 -17.78 1.36 -8.55
N LEU A 149 -17.44 0.12 -8.20
CA LEU A 149 -18.15 -0.69 -7.20
C LEU A 149 -18.01 -0.07 -5.80
N ALA A 150 -16.82 0.37 -5.41
CA ALA A 150 -16.60 1.06 -4.15
C ALA A 150 -17.51 2.30 -4.02
N LYS A 151 -17.56 3.14 -5.05
CA LYS A 151 -18.44 4.32 -5.10
C LYS A 151 -19.93 3.93 -5.08
N LYS A 152 -20.33 2.90 -5.83
CA LYS A 152 -21.71 2.36 -5.81
C LYS A 152 -22.15 1.98 -4.39
N HIS A 153 -21.25 1.39 -3.61
CA HIS A 153 -21.49 0.95 -2.24
C HIS A 153 -21.14 1.99 -1.17
N ARG A 154 -20.86 3.24 -1.59
CA ARG A 154 -20.51 4.39 -0.71
C ARG A 154 -19.30 4.10 0.19
N MET A 155 -18.34 3.34 -0.33
CA MET A 155 -17.05 3.13 0.30
C MET A 155 -16.14 4.32 0.02
N LEU A 156 -15.20 4.59 0.93
CA LEU A 156 -14.10 5.51 0.67
C LEU A 156 -13.08 4.83 -0.25
N VAL A 157 -12.59 5.55 -1.25
CA VAL A 157 -11.53 5.10 -2.15
C VAL A 157 -10.20 5.65 -1.65
N ALA A 158 -9.27 4.76 -1.36
CA ALA A 158 -7.94 5.08 -0.86
C ALA A 158 -6.86 4.66 -1.85
N PHE A 159 -5.90 5.54 -2.11
CA PHE A 159 -4.88 5.34 -3.12
C PHE A 159 -3.49 5.66 -2.57
N ASP A 160 -2.53 4.78 -2.83
CA ASP A 160 -1.10 5.01 -2.64
C ASP A 160 -0.39 4.71 -3.97
N PRO A 161 0.08 5.73 -4.72
CA PRO A 161 0.75 5.50 -6.00
C PRO A 161 1.87 4.48 -5.87
N ASN A 162 2.74 4.59 -4.85
CA ASN A 162 3.82 3.64 -4.56
C ASN A 162 4.58 3.22 -5.85
N ILE A 163 5.03 4.21 -6.63
CA ILE A 163 5.43 4.03 -8.02
C ILE A 163 6.73 3.23 -8.09
N ARG A 164 6.75 2.23 -8.97
CA ARG A 164 7.94 1.42 -9.29
C ARG A 164 8.28 1.61 -10.75
N MET A 165 9.12 2.60 -11.06
CA MET A 165 9.38 3.02 -12.45
C MET A 165 9.83 1.89 -13.37
N LYS A 166 10.55 0.89 -12.84
CA LYS A 166 10.97 -0.32 -13.58
C LYS A 166 9.81 -1.14 -14.17
N ARG A 167 8.57 -0.93 -13.73
CA ARG A 167 7.37 -1.61 -14.22
C ARG A 167 6.62 -0.83 -15.31
N TRP A 168 7.05 0.39 -15.60
CA TRP A 168 6.39 1.29 -16.55
C TRP A 168 7.23 1.40 -17.82
N GLU A 169 6.56 1.47 -18.97
CA GLU A 169 7.23 1.63 -20.27
C GLU A 169 7.98 2.98 -20.37
N SER A 170 7.42 4.01 -19.76
CA SER A 170 8.03 5.33 -19.66
C SER A 170 7.40 6.12 -18.52
N GLU A 171 8.10 7.16 -18.07
CA GLU A 171 7.56 8.10 -17.09
C GLU A 171 6.27 8.78 -17.57
N ALA A 172 6.19 9.11 -18.86
CA ALA A 172 5.01 9.74 -19.46
C ALA A 172 3.80 8.80 -19.43
N ALA A 173 4.00 7.53 -19.77
CA ALA A 173 2.95 6.51 -19.65
C ALA A 173 2.47 6.38 -18.19
N CYS A 174 3.41 6.31 -17.24
CA CYS A 174 3.10 6.28 -15.81
C CYS A 174 2.23 7.48 -15.39
N ARG A 175 2.66 8.71 -15.70
CA ARG A 175 1.88 9.92 -15.36
C ARG A 175 0.49 9.87 -15.97
N ASN A 176 0.38 9.62 -17.26
CA ASN A 176 -0.90 9.63 -17.99
C ASN A 176 -1.90 8.59 -17.49
N ILE A 177 -1.42 7.44 -17.00
CA ILE A 177 -2.28 6.36 -16.49
C ILE A 177 -2.62 6.57 -15.01
N VAL A 178 -1.69 7.06 -14.20
CA VAL A 178 -1.86 7.19 -12.75
C VAL A 178 -2.68 8.43 -12.38
N THR A 179 -2.40 9.59 -12.97
CA THR A 179 -3.03 10.85 -12.54
C THR A 179 -4.56 10.89 -12.67
N PRO A 180 -5.22 10.23 -13.64
CA PRO A 180 -6.68 10.20 -13.69
C PRO A 180 -7.34 9.57 -12.45
N PHE A 181 -6.67 8.63 -11.77
CA PHE A 181 -7.19 8.00 -10.55
C PHE A 181 -7.13 8.92 -9.33
N LEU A 182 -6.37 10.02 -9.38
CA LEU A 182 -6.34 11.03 -8.32
C LEU A 182 -7.72 11.66 -8.14
N SER A 183 -8.44 11.97 -9.22
CA SER A 183 -9.83 12.51 -9.16
C SER A 183 -10.85 11.50 -8.63
N GLU A 184 -10.50 10.22 -8.57
CA GLU A 184 -11.36 9.15 -8.10
C GLU A 184 -11.12 8.79 -6.62
N THR A 185 -10.18 9.48 -5.97
CA THR A 185 -9.65 9.15 -4.64
C THR A 185 -10.22 10.06 -3.54
N ASP A 186 -10.63 9.46 -2.42
CA ASP A 186 -11.03 10.17 -1.21
C ASP A 186 -9.85 10.37 -0.24
N ILE A 187 -8.98 9.34 -0.15
CA ILE A 187 -7.82 9.29 0.74
C ILE A 187 -6.56 9.00 -0.09
N LEU A 188 -5.71 10.00 -0.27
CA LEU A 188 -4.42 9.83 -0.94
C LEU A 188 -3.30 9.79 0.10
N LYS A 189 -2.43 8.79 0.01
CA LYS A 189 -1.07 8.89 0.55
C LYS A 189 -0.10 8.92 -0.62
N ILE A 190 0.86 9.84 -0.58
CA ILE A 190 1.85 9.99 -1.64
C ILE A 190 3.18 10.42 -1.01
N SER A 191 4.31 9.95 -1.51
CA SER A 191 5.60 10.50 -1.08
C SER A 191 5.85 11.88 -1.71
N GLN A 192 6.71 12.69 -1.10
CA GLN A 192 7.14 13.95 -1.71
C GLN A 192 7.71 13.72 -3.12
N ASP A 193 8.58 12.71 -3.28
CA ASP A 193 9.20 12.40 -4.58
C ASP A 193 8.17 11.98 -5.63
N GLU A 194 7.18 11.18 -5.24
CA GLU A 194 6.08 10.77 -6.12
C GLU A 194 5.20 11.94 -6.50
N LEU A 195 4.96 12.87 -5.59
CA LEU A 195 4.18 14.07 -5.83
C LEU A 195 4.88 14.98 -6.84
N LEU A 196 6.17 15.27 -6.64
CA LEU A 196 7.00 16.01 -7.60
C LEU A 196 6.99 15.35 -8.97
N PHE A 197 7.16 14.02 -9.00
CA PHE A 197 7.15 13.22 -10.22
C PHE A 197 5.81 13.29 -10.96
N LEU A 198 4.69 13.01 -10.28
CA LEU A 198 3.36 12.96 -10.91
C LEU A 198 2.90 14.34 -11.39
N MET A 199 3.20 15.39 -10.63
CA MET A 199 2.85 16.78 -10.97
C MET A 199 3.83 17.42 -11.95
N ASN A 200 4.90 16.70 -12.32
CA ASN A 200 5.96 17.16 -13.21
C ASN A 200 6.42 18.57 -12.81
N SER A 201 6.84 18.71 -11.56
CA SER A 201 7.23 19.96 -10.92
C SER A 201 8.50 19.75 -10.11
N ALA A 202 9.29 20.81 -9.97
CA ALA A 202 10.55 20.79 -9.22
C ALA A 202 10.36 21.18 -7.74
N ASP A 203 9.20 21.70 -7.36
CA ASP A 203 8.96 22.20 -6.01
C ASP A 203 7.65 21.67 -5.42
N LEU A 204 7.68 21.49 -4.10
CA LEU A 204 6.55 20.91 -3.37
C LEU A 204 5.33 21.83 -3.39
N THR A 205 5.52 23.15 -3.36
CA THR A 205 4.43 24.12 -3.34
C THR A 205 3.65 24.10 -4.66
N GLU A 206 4.32 24.18 -5.80
CA GLU A 206 3.72 24.06 -7.13
C GLU A 206 3.05 22.69 -7.30
N SER A 207 3.67 21.62 -6.81
CA SER A 207 3.08 20.29 -6.86
C SER A 207 1.79 20.18 -6.04
N LEU A 208 1.75 20.76 -4.83
CA LEU A 208 0.54 20.82 -4.02
C LEU A 208 -0.56 21.64 -4.71
N GLU A 209 -0.19 22.76 -5.34
CA GLU A 209 -1.10 23.63 -6.08
C GLU A 209 -1.73 22.88 -7.27
N LYS A 210 -0.93 22.15 -8.04
CA LYS A 210 -1.41 21.26 -9.11
C LYS A 210 -2.30 20.14 -8.57
N LEU A 211 -1.93 19.56 -7.42
CA LEU A 211 -2.71 18.48 -6.80
C LEU A 211 -4.11 18.94 -6.37
N ARG A 212 -4.28 20.21 -5.98
CA ARG A 212 -5.61 20.76 -5.61
C ARG A 212 -6.64 20.68 -6.74
N ALA A 213 -6.20 20.66 -8.00
CA ALA A 213 -7.10 20.52 -9.15
C ALA A 213 -7.87 19.18 -9.17
N TYR A 214 -7.37 18.16 -8.47
CA TYR A 214 -8.01 16.84 -8.36
C TYR A 214 -9.06 16.77 -7.24
N HIS A 215 -9.20 17.82 -6.41
CA HIS A 215 -10.21 17.92 -5.34
C HIS A 215 -10.23 16.74 -4.35
N ILE A 216 -9.06 16.17 -4.07
CA ILE A 216 -8.93 15.04 -3.12
C ILE A 216 -9.20 15.54 -1.70
N PRO A 217 -10.19 14.97 -0.98
CA PRO A 217 -10.57 15.44 0.36
C PRO A 217 -9.46 15.30 1.42
N TYR A 218 -8.77 14.16 1.45
CA TYR A 218 -7.74 13.87 2.46
C TYR A 218 -6.45 13.40 1.80
N VAL A 219 -5.39 14.19 1.94
CA VAL A 219 -4.09 13.88 1.36
C VAL A 219 -3.04 13.82 2.47
N TRP A 220 -2.20 12.80 2.45
CA TRP A 220 -0.97 12.73 3.25
C TRP A 220 0.25 12.68 2.34
N VAL A 221 1.15 13.66 2.51
CA VAL A 221 2.43 13.71 1.83
C VAL A 221 3.52 13.23 2.79
N THR A 222 4.08 12.05 2.57
CA THR A 222 5.15 11.50 3.43
C THR A 222 6.53 12.01 2.99
N GLN A 223 7.36 12.39 3.96
CA GLN A 223 8.67 13.04 3.78
C GLN A 223 9.80 12.27 4.50
N GLY A 224 9.67 10.94 4.62
CA GLY A 224 10.66 10.08 5.25
C GLY A 224 10.87 10.41 6.72
N GLU A 225 12.13 10.60 7.13
CA GLU A 225 12.50 10.98 8.50
C GLU A 225 11.92 12.33 8.95
N ASN A 226 11.52 13.19 8.01
CA ASN A 226 10.87 14.45 8.32
C ASN A 226 9.39 14.27 8.70
N GLY A 227 8.82 13.07 8.64
CA GLY A 227 7.42 12.80 8.96
C GLY A 227 6.49 12.97 7.76
N ALA A 228 5.35 13.64 7.95
CA ALA A 228 4.34 13.77 6.91
C ALA A 228 3.51 15.04 7.07
N ALA A 229 2.99 15.54 5.95
CA ALA A 229 2.03 16.63 5.91
C ALA A 229 0.61 16.11 5.61
N ALA A 230 -0.35 16.41 6.47
CA ALA A 230 -1.77 16.25 6.18
C ALA A 230 -2.27 17.50 5.43
N VAL A 231 -2.77 17.31 4.22
CA VAL A 231 -3.21 18.37 3.32
C VAL A 231 -4.72 18.24 3.09
N THR A 232 -5.42 19.35 3.23
CA THR A 232 -6.83 19.51 2.88
C THR A 232 -6.98 20.70 1.93
N ALA A 233 -8.22 20.97 1.50
CA ALA A 233 -8.52 22.14 0.67
C ALA A 233 -8.05 23.48 1.27
N ASN A 234 -8.05 23.62 2.61
CA ASN A 234 -7.83 24.90 3.28
C ASN A 234 -6.52 25.00 4.07
N GLN A 235 -5.88 23.86 4.39
CA GLN A 235 -4.72 23.84 5.28
C GLN A 235 -3.75 22.70 4.96
N THR A 236 -2.49 22.93 5.32
CA THR A 236 -1.42 21.94 5.35
C THR A 236 -0.86 21.88 6.76
N LEU A 237 -1.00 20.73 7.41
CA LEU A 237 -0.49 20.46 8.75
C LEU A 237 0.69 19.49 8.66
N HIS A 238 1.89 19.97 8.99
CA HIS A 238 3.06 19.11 9.07
C HIS A 238 3.19 18.47 10.46
N VAL A 239 3.49 17.16 10.50
CA VAL A 239 3.74 16.39 11.72
C VAL A 239 5.05 15.63 11.56
N SER A 240 6.04 16.01 12.36
CA SER A 240 7.36 15.39 12.34
C SER A 240 7.30 13.92 12.78
N ALA A 241 8.17 13.09 12.21
CA ALA A 241 8.38 11.74 12.71
C ALA A 241 9.18 11.77 14.03
N LYS A 242 8.98 10.76 14.87
CA LYS A 242 9.91 10.50 15.97
C LYS A 242 11.20 9.92 15.38
N GLU A 243 12.33 10.38 15.90
CA GLU A 243 13.64 9.85 15.51
C GLU A 243 13.72 8.36 15.84
N VAL A 244 14.14 7.56 14.86
CA VAL A 244 14.34 6.12 14.97
C VAL A 244 15.62 5.73 14.24
N GLN A 245 16.37 4.78 14.78
CA GLN A 245 17.49 4.19 14.05
C GLN A 245 16.93 3.25 12.97
N ALA A 246 16.86 3.75 11.74
CA ALA A 246 16.37 2.97 10.61
C ALA A 246 17.37 1.84 10.26
N ILE A 247 16.84 0.62 10.12
CA ILE A 247 17.56 -0.58 9.70
C ILE A 247 17.11 -1.00 8.29
N ASP A 248 15.82 -0.92 7.99
CA ASP A 248 15.24 -1.26 6.68
C ASP A 248 13.96 -0.46 6.46
N THR A 249 13.98 0.51 5.54
CA THR A 249 12.82 1.38 5.27
C THR A 249 11.74 0.70 4.43
N THR A 250 11.96 -0.53 3.98
CA THR A 250 10.99 -1.30 3.19
C THR A 250 9.67 -1.48 3.94
N GLY A 251 8.58 -1.01 3.32
CA GLY A 251 7.24 -1.13 3.89
C GLY A 251 6.88 -0.07 4.95
N ALA A 252 7.75 0.90 5.25
CA ALA A 252 7.42 2.00 6.18
C ALA A 252 6.26 2.86 5.65
N GLY A 253 6.24 3.15 4.34
CA GLY A 253 5.13 3.86 3.69
C GLY A 253 3.82 3.06 3.68
N ASP A 254 3.91 1.74 3.53
CA ASP A 254 2.76 0.83 3.58
C ASP A 254 2.18 0.78 5.01
N ALA A 255 3.06 0.78 6.02
CA ALA A 255 2.67 0.85 7.43
C ALA A 255 2.01 2.18 7.80
N PHE A 256 2.54 3.30 7.28
CA PHE A 256 1.91 4.60 7.40
C PHE A 256 0.49 4.55 6.82
N MET A 257 0.33 4.02 5.60
CA MET A 257 -0.97 3.91 4.95
C MET A 257 -1.94 3.01 5.75
N ALA A 258 -1.48 1.87 6.23
CA ALA A 258 -2.26 1.00 7.11
C ALA A 258 -2.73 1.72 8.38
N GLY A 259 -1.87 2.55 8.97
CA GLY A 259 -2.21 3.37 10.15
C GLY A 259 -3.30 4.39 9.85
N ILE A 260 -3.20 5.12 8.73
CA ILE A 260 -4.23 6.06 8.28
C ILE A 260 -5.56 5.35 8.04
N LEU A 261 -5.54 4.26 7.27
CA LEU A 261 -6.74 3.48 6.95
C LEU A 261 -7.42 2.93 8.20
N TRP A 262 -6.64 2.43 9.16
CA TRP A 262 -7.15 1.95 10.44
C TRP A 262 -7.78 3.09 11.25
N CYS A 263 -7.11 4.24 11.37
CA CYS A 263 -7.66 5.39 12.08
C CYS A 263 -8.99 5.83 11.45
N VAL A 264 -9.05 5.97 10.12
CA VAL A 264 -10.29 6.35 9.42
C VAL A 264 -11.40 5.33 9.62
N HIS A 265 -11.06 4.04 9.52
CA HIS A 265 -12.02 2.96 9.71
C HIS A 265 -12.58 2.89 11.13
N GLU A 266 -11.72 3.09 12.15
CA GLU A 266 -12.12 2.94 13.55
C GLU A 266 -12.76 4.19 14.13
N LYS A 267 -12.30 5.37 13.72
CA LYS A 267 -12.62 6.67 14.33
C LYS A 267 -13.38 7.63 13.38
N GLY A 268 -13.50 7.30 12.10
CA GLY A 268 -14.11 8.18 11.09
C GLY A 268 -13.09 9.08 10.38
N LEU A 269 -13.55 9.91 9.46
CA LEU A 269 -12.69 10.86 8.76
C LEU A 269 -12.18 11.96 9.73
N PRO A 270 -10.95 12.47 9.57
CA PRO A 270 -10.41 13.48 10.47
C PRO A 270 -10.98 14.88 10.15
N GLU A 271 -12.00 15.29 10.89
CA GLU A 271 -12.74 16.56 10.69
C GLU A 271 -12.07 17.79 11.34
N SER A 272 -11.03 17.60 12.17
CA SER A 272 -10.31 18.68 12.86
C SER A 272 -8.80 18.57 12.69
N GLU A 273 -8.09 19.69 12.82
CA GLU A 273 -6.61 19.72 12.84
C GLU A 273 -6.05 18.75 13.89
N GLU A 274 -6.66 18.68 15.08
CA GLU A 274 -6.25 17.76 16.14
C GLU A 274 -6.40 16.29 15.72
N SER A 275 -7.52 15.92 15.09
CA SER A 275 -7.70 14.55 14.57
C SER A 275 -6.72 14.23 13.44
N GLN A 276 -6.43 15.19 12.55
CA GLN A 276 -5.42 15.04 11.50
C GLN A 276 -4.03 14.84 12.11
N LYS A 277 -3.68 15.61 13.13
CA LYS A 277 -2.43 15.48 13.86
C LYS A 277 -2.29 14.12 14.52
N GLN A 278 -3.34 13.65 15.20
CA GLN A 278 -3.35 12.34 15.86
C GLN A 278 -3.19 11.20 14.86
N TYR A 279 -3.91 11.23 13.74
CA TYR A 279 -3.86 10.16 12.74
C TYR A 279 -2.47 10.13 12.08
N THR A 280 -1.93 11.30 11.75
CA THR A 280 -0.59 11.44 11.17
C THR A 280 0.50 11.00 12.15
N THR A 281 0.37 11.35 13.43
CA THR A 281 1.29 10.91 14.50
C THR A 281 1.30 9.39 14.64
N PHE A 282 0.11 8.77 14.66
CA PHE A 282 -0.02 7.32 14.73
C PHE A 282 0.58 6.63 13.50
N ALA A 283 0.31 7.14 12.31
CA ALA A 283 0.85 6.60 11.07
C ALA A 283 2.38 6.75 10.97
N ASN A 284 2.94 7.90 11.39
CA ASN A 284 4.38 8.11 11.53
C ASN A 284 5.01 7.10 12.50
N ALA A 285 4.37 6.87 13.65
CA ALA A 285 4.85 5.90 14.64
C ALA A 285 4.86 4.47 14.08
N LEU A 286 3.85 4.08 13.28
CA LEU A 286 3.85 2.79 12.59
C LEU A 286 4.99 2.69 11.57
N GLY A 287 5.16 3.72 10.73
CA GLY A 287 6.24 3.78 9.73
C GLY A 287 7.62 3.68 10.37
N GLY A 288 7.86 4.42 11.45
CA GLY A 288 9.11 4.39 12.21
C GLY A 288 9.36 3.06 12.92
N ALA A 289 8.32 2.43 13.47
CA ALA A 289 8.46 1.11 14.10
C ALA A 289 8.82 0.01 13.09
N VAL A 290 8.31 0.11 11.86
CA VAL A 290 8.67 -0.77 10.75
C VAL A 290 10.07 -0.50 10.26
N SER A 291 10.48 0.77 10.12
CA SER A 291 11.82 1.10 9.62
C SER A 291 12.95 0.66 10.56
N ALA A 292 12.67 0.53 11.86
CA ALA A 292 13.61 0.10 12.89
C ALA A 292 13.91 -1.42 12.91
N ARG A 293 13.50 -2.19 11.90
CA ARG A 293 13.69 -3.65 11.84
C ARG A 293 13.59 -4.20 10.41
N TYR A 294 14.11 -5.40 10.19
CA TYR A 294 13.93 -6.11 8.92
C TYR A 294 12.53 -6.75 8.80
N GLY A 295 12.02 -6.81 7.57
CA GLY A 295 10.84 -7.63 7.22
C GLY A 295 9.52 -6.88 7.18
N GLY A 296 9.55 -5.55 7.09
CA GLY A 296 8.36 -4.73 6.87
C GLY A 296 7.32 -4.86 8.00
N ILE A 297 6.07 -4.53 7.69
CA ILE A 297 4.96 -4.57 8.67
C ILE A 297 4.60 -5.97 9.16
N ILE A 298 4.89 -7.00 8.38
CA ILE A 298 4.68 -8.41 8.75
C ILE A 298 5.48 -8.75 10.02
N SER A 299 6.67 -8.15 10.16
CA SER A 299 7.55 -8.34 11.32
C SER A 299 7.04 -7.69 12.63
N LEU A 300 6.00 -6.85 12.59
CA LEU A 300 5.42 -6.26 13.80
C LEU A 300 4.71 -7.34 14.63
N LYS A 301 5.03 -7.39 15.93
CA LYS A 301 4.41 -8.28 16.91
C LYS A 301 3.26 -7.56 17.60
N ALA A 302 2.35 -8.33 18.22
CA ALA A 302 1.20 -7.78 18.96
C ALA A 302 1.61 -6.70 20.00
N LYS A 303 2.73 -6.92 20.71
CA LYS A 303 3.27 -5.95 21.68
C LYS A 303 3.66 -4.61 21.05
N ASP A 304 4.18 -4.63 19.82
CA ASP A 304 4.59 -3.41 19.11
C ASP A 304 3.33 -2.59 18.77
N VAL A 305 2.31 -3.27 18.24
CA VAL A 305 1.02 -2.66 17.92
C VAL A 305 0.36 -2.07 19.16
N SER A 306 0.32 -2.81 20.27
CA SER A 306 -0.24 -2.32 21.54
C SER A 306 0.51 -1.09 22.05
N SER A 307 1.84 -1.10 21.98
CA SER A 307 2.67 0.03 22.42
C SER A 307 2.42 1.27 21.56
N ILE A 308 2.30 1.12 20.24
CA ILE A 308 2.06 2.25 19.33
C ILE A 308 0.66 2.84 19.57
N LYS A 309 -0.35 1.99 19.75
CA LYS A 309 -1.71 2.42 20.09
C LYS A 309 -1.82 3.15 21.43
N ALA A 310 -0.98 2.80 22.41
CA ALA A 310 -0.97 3.43 23.72
C ALA A 310 -0.20 4.77 23.75
N GLY A 311 0.76 4.94 22.83
CA GLY A 311 1.67 6.10 22.79
C GLY A 311 1.32 7.16 21.74
N SER A 312 0.17 7.03 21.07
CA SER A 312 -0.34 7.94 20.03
C SER A 312 -1.76 8.35 20.35
#